data_AF-A0A972UBR3-F1
#
_entry.id   AF-A0A972UBR3-F1
#
_cell.length_a   1.000
_cell.length_b   1.000
_cell.length_c   1.000
_cell.angle_alpha   90.00
_cell.angle_beta   90.00
_cell.angle_gamma   90.00
#
_symmetry.space_group_name_H-M   'P 1'
#
loop_
_entity.id
_entity.type
_entity.pdbx_description
1 polymer ?
#
loop_
_entity_poly.entity_id
_entity_poly.type
_entity_poly.pdbx_seq_one_letter_code
_entity_poly.pdbx_strand_id
1 'polypeptide(L)'
;VIGDSDKLRVGEWVIAIGSPLGENLARTVTQGIVSAKGRANVGLADYEDFIQTDAAINPGNSGGPLVNIQGELVGINTAIASRTGGFEGIGFAVPSTMARKVMTSLIENGTVTRGYLGVSIQDVDENIAKAMGLQKPEGALVGTVVAGGPAAGAGLKTGDVIVGFNGKKVKGSVPLRNSIAALAPGTAVKIDLLRDGKPLQRSLSLGRQPSAEAAGEAVSAKPANSSLGFSASALTLERARSLGISPTAGKVVVTAVLESSNAWGAGLRRGDLILAINRKPVESFTGYTAAVSGIKKGELLFLLVERRGNKIYFAFNL
;
A
#
# COMPACT_ATOMS: atom_id res chain seq x y z
N VAL A 1 -8.37 26.61 -17.72
CA VAL A 1 -9.44 26.02 -16.88
C VAL A 1 -8.91 24.75 -16.25
N ILE A 2 -9.21 24.49 -14.97
CA ILE A 2 -8.89 23.18 -14.38
C ILE A 2 -10.02 22.22 -14.72
N GLY A 3 -9.74 21.20 -15.53
CA GLY A 3 -10.70 20.18 -15.95
C GLY A 3 -10.93 19.12 -14.89
N ASP A 4 -11.82 18.18 -15.20
CA ASP A 4 -12.17 17.03 -14.36
C ASP A 4 -11.48 15.77 -14.87
N SER A 5 -10.39 15.36 -14.20
CA SER A 5 -9.61 14.19 -14.57
C SER A 5 -10.39 12.87 -14.42
N ASP A 6 -11.49 12.84 -13.66
CA ASP A 6 -12.30 11.64 -13.48
C ASP A 6 -13.03 11.26 -14.78
N LYS A 7 -13.35 12.25 -15.61
CA LYS A 7 -14.01 12.07 -16.93
C LYS A 7 -13.06 11.64 -18.05
N LEU A 8 -11.75 11.78 -17.83
CA LEU A 8 -10.73 11.40 -18.80
C LEU A 8 -10.82 9.91 -19.14
N ARG A 9 -10.64 9.52 -20.40
CA ARG A 9 -10.67 8.11 -20.84
C ARG A 9 -9.32 7.65 -21.36
N VAL A 10 -9.04 6.36 -21.19
CA VAL A 10 -7.89 5.71 -21.83
C VAL A 10 -8.03 5.84 -23.34
N GLY A 11 -6.94 6.21 -24.02
CA GLY A 11 -6.91 6.52 -25.45
C GLY A 11 -7.21 7.97 -25.83
N GLU A 12 -7.64 8.82 -24.88
CA GLU A 12 -7.81 10.24 -25.17
C GLU A 12 -6.46 10.95 -25.36
N TRP A 13 -6.41 11.86 -26.33
CA TRP A 13 -5.25 12.69 -26.60
C TRP A 13 -4.99 13.67 -25.46
N VAL A 14 -3.72 13.77 -25.08
CA VAL A 14 -3.22 14.70 -24.08
C VAL A 14 -1.94 15.37 -24.56
N ILE A 15 -1.72 16.57 -24.04
CA ILE A 15 -0.56 17.39 -24.34
C ILE A 15 0.15 17.68 -23.02
N ALA A 16 1.44 17.35 -22.95
CA ALA A 16 2.31 17.68 -21.83
C ALA A 16 3.14 18.92 -22.17
N ILE A 17 3.23 19.85 -21.21
CA ILE A 17 3.97 21.10 -21.38
C ILE A 17 4.95 21.24 -20.21
N GLY A 18 6.18 21.68 -20.50
CA GLY A 18 7.19 21.90 -19.47
C GLY A 18 8.50 22.47 -19.99
N SER A 19 9.56 22.29 -19.20
CA SER A 19 10.91 22.80 -19.46
C SER A 19 11.92 21.65 -19.35
N PRO A 20 11.88 20.66 -20.26
CA PRO A 20 12.70 19.46 -20.14
C PRO A 20 14.20 19.82 -20.23
N LEU A 21 15.03 19.20 -19.40
CA LEU A 21 16.50 19.36 -19.39
C LEU A 21 17.02 20.79 -19.11
N GLY A 22 16.14 21.75 -18.76
CA GLY A 22 16.52 23.09 -18.30
C GLY A 22 15.65 24.22 -18.85
N GLU A 23 15.84 25.43 -18.33
CA GLU A 23 15.03 26.62 -18.67
C GLU A 23 15.17 27.08 -20.12
N ASN A 24 16.31 26.78 -20.78
CA ASN A 24 16.52 27.11 -22.19
C ASN A 24 15.57 26.35 -23.13
N LEU A 25 14.93 25.28 -22.64
CA LEU A 25 13.91 24.50 -23.35
C LEU A 25 12.52 24.73 -22.75
N ALA A 26 12.31 25.83 -22.03
CA ALA A 26 11.03 26.16 -21.45
C ALA A 26 9.93 26.28 -22.50
N ARG A 27 8.72 25.84 -22.12
CA ARG A 27 7.53 25.78 -22.98
C ARG A 27 7.66 24.76 -24.11
N THR A 28 8.40 23.68 -23.89
CA THR A 28 8.37 22.52 -24.76
C THR A 28 7.03 21.81 -24.63
N VAL A 29 6.43 21.49 -25.77
CA VAL A 29 5.14 20.82 -25.88
C VAL A 29 5.35 19.44 -26.49
N THR A 30 4.80 18.42 -25.85
CA THR A 30 4.78 17.04 -26.36
C THR A 30 3.35 16.53 -26.32
N GLN A 31 3.01 15.60 -27.21
CA GLN A 31 1.68 15.00 -27.27
C GLN A 31 1.75 13.49 -27.12
N GLY A 32 0.66 12.91 -26.64
CA GLY A 32 0.45 11.48 -26.54
C GLY A 32 -1.01 11.21 -26.22
N ILE A 33 -1.26 10.04 -25.66
CA ILE A 33 -2.57 9.61 -25.20
C ILE A 33 -2.52 9.27 -23.70
N VAL A 34 -3.71 9.12 -23.12
CA VAL A 34 -3.87 8.49 -21.81
C VAL A 34 -3.71 6.99 -21.98
N SER A 35 -2.56 6.45 -21.60
CA SER A 35 -2.28 5.01 -21.70
C SER A 35 -2.97 4.20 -20.60
N ALA A 36 -3.14 4.78 -19.40
CA ALA A 36 -3.85 4.16 -18.29
C ALA A 36 -4.31 5.23 -17.26
N LYS A 37 -5.26 4.84 -16.39
CA LYS A 37 -5.70 5.65 -15.24
C LYS A 37 -5.59 4.84 -13.95
N GLY A 38 -5.42 5.54 -12.83
CA GLY A 38 -5.38 4.95 -11.50
C GLY A 38 -4.16 4.05 -11.29
N ARG A 39 -3.02 4.43 -11.86
CA ARG A 39 -1.75 3.75 -11.59
C ARG A 39 -1.34 4.02 -10.15
N ALA A 40 -1.30 2.95 -9.39
CA ALA A 40 -0.90 2.89 -8.00
C ALA A 40 0.15 1.79 -7.82
N ASN A 41 0.85 1.80 -6.68
CA ASN A 41 1.95 0.89 -6.36
C ASN A 41 3.16 1.02 -7.31
N VAL A 42 3.42 2.22 -7.82
CA VAL A 42 4.60 2.55 -8.63
C VAL A 42 5.81 2.82 -7.71
N GLY A 43 5.58 3.23 -6.47
CA GLY A 43 6.63 3.46 -5.48
C GLY A 43 7.27 4.84 -5.59
N LEU A 44 6.54 5.81 -6.14
CA LEU A 44 6.95 7.20 -6.33
C LEU A 44 6.38 8.13 -5.25
N ALA A 45 5.26 7.77 -4.61
CA ALA A 45 4.64 8.56 -3.55
C ALA A 45 3.83 7.70 -2.57
N ASP A 46 3.50 8.26 -1.39
CA ASP A 46 2.65 7.59 -0.39
C ASP A 46 1.18 7.47 -0.83
N TYR A 47 0.75 8.37 -1.71
CA TYR A 47 -0.60 8.50 -2.25
C TYR A 47 -0.52 8.57 -3.77
N GLU A 48 -0.84 7.46 -4.42
CA GLU A 48 -0.67 7.31 -5.87
C GLU A 48 -1.99 7.02 -6.55
N ASP A 49 -2.30 7.78 -7.59
CA ASP A 49 -3.46 7.59 -8.46
C ASP A 49 -3.15 8.12 -9.86
N PHE A 50 -1.97 7.79 -10.39
CA PHE A 50 -1.43 8.48 -11.56
C PHE A 50 -2.24 8.21 -12.83
N ILE A 51 -2.33 9.24 -13.66
CA ILE A 51 -2.62 9.14 -15.08
C ILE A 51 -1.31 8.71 -15.75
N GLN A 52 -1.35 7.63 -16.52
CA GLN A 52 -0.22 7.21 -17.36
C GLN A 52 -0.40 7.80 -18.76
N THR A 53 0.68 8.32 -19.34
CA THR A 53 0.71 8.84 -20.71
C THR A 53 1.99 8.44 -21.42
N ASP A 54 1.92 8.34 -22.75
CA ASP A 54 3.07 8.20 -23.64
C ASP A 54 3.48 9.53 -24.29
N ALA A 55 2.89 10.66 -23.84
CA ALA A 55 3.44 11.97 -24.13
C ALA A 55 4.86 12.04 -23.55
N ALA A 56 5.82 12.54 -24.34
CA ALA A 56 7.21 12.58 -23.92
C ALA A 56 7.40 13.49 -22.69
N ILE A 57 7.73 12.86 -21.55
CA ILE A 57 8.02 13.53 -20.28
C ILE A 57 9.48 13.23 -19.93
N ASN A 58 10.27 14.26 -19.66
CA ASN A 58 11.65 14.14 -19.17
C ASN A 58 11.81 14.98 -17.89
N PRO A 59 12.88 14.77 -17.09
CA PRO A 59 13.22 15.68 -16.01
C PRO A 59 13.19 17.14 -16.47
N GLY A 60 12.50 18.00 -15.69
CA GLY A 60 12.20 19.39 -16.07
C GLY A 60 10.75 19.61 -16.56
N ASN A 61 10.03 18.56 -16.95
CA ASN A 61 8.58 18.65 -17.15
C ASN A 61 7.78 18.52 -15.86
N SER A 62 8.39 17.97 -14.80
CA SER A 62 7.75 17.80 -13.48
C SER A 62 7.22 19.13 -12.95
N GLY A 63 5.97 19.12 -12.48
CA GLY A 63 5.22 20.32 -12.06
C GLY A 63 4.47 21.02 -13.20
N GLY A 64 4.80 20.74 -14.46
CA GLY A 64 4.11 21.25 -15.64
C GLY A 64 2.75 20.59 -15.90
N PRO A 65 1.88 21.21 -16.71
CA PRO A 65 0.54 20.71 -16.94
C PRO A 65 0.50 19.55 -17.95
N LEU A 66 -0.44 18.63 -17.71
CA LEU A 66 -1.00 17.72 -18.71
C LEU A 66 -2.41 18.20 -19.03
N VAL A 67 -2.67 18.53 -20.30
CA VAL A 67 -3.96 19.07 -20.75
C VAL A 67 -4.64 18.17 -21.78
N ASN A 68 -5.97 18.20 -21.83
CA ASN A 68 -6.73 17.58 -22.92
C ASN A 68 -6.74 18.47 -24.17
N ILE A 69 -7.35 18.00 -25.26
CA ILE A 69 -7.41 18.74 -26.55
C ILE A 69 -8.23 20.04 -26.46
N GLN A 70 -9.04 20.22 -25.41
CA GLN A 70 -9.75 21.47 -25.11
C GLN A 70 -8.88 22.46 -24.33
N GLY A 71 -7.63 22.11 -23.99
CA GLY A 71 -6.74 22.94 -23.19
C GLY A 71 -7.09 22.98 -21.70
N GLU A 72 -7.92 22.05 -21.21
CA GLU A 72 -8.25 21.93 -19.80
C GLU A 72 -7.17 21.12 -19.07
N LEU A 73 -6.77 21.58 -17.89
CA LEU A 73 -5.80 20.86 -17.05
C LEU A 73 -6.42 19.57 -16.51
N VAL A 74 -5.86 18.43 -16.91
CA VAL A 74 -6.29 17.09 -16.48
C VAL A 74 -5.26 16.39 -15.61
N GLY A 75 -4.02 16.87 -15.55
CA GLY A 75 -3.04 16.38 -14.59
C GLY A 75 -1.81 17.27 -14.45
N ILE A 76 -0.94 16.93 -13.50
CA ILE A 76 0.35 17.57 -13.26
C ILE A 76 1.45 16.54 -13.51
N ASN A 77 2.29 16.77 -14.51
CA ASN A 77 3.41 15.90 -14.84
C ASN A 77 4.30 15.71 -13.61
N THR A 78 4.63 14.47 -13.26
CA THR A 78 5.30 14.19 -11.99
C THR A 78 6.58 13.39 -12.19
N ALA A 79 6.49 12.26 -12.89
CA ALA A 79 7.58 11.30 -12.99
C ALA A 79 7.50 10.47 -14.27
N ILE A 80 8.53 9.65 -14.47
CA ILE A 80 8.60 8.63 -15.52
C ILE A 80 9.02 7.30 -14.91
N ALA A 81 8.59 6.20 -15.52
CA ALA A 81 9.27 4.92 -15.32
C ALA A 81 10.39 4.83 -16.36
N SER A 82 11.64 4.75 -15.90
CA SER A 82 12.81 4.75 -16.77
C SER A 82 13.94 3.95 -16.16
N ARG A 83 14.69 3.24 -17.00
CA ARG A 83 15.95 2.57 -16.60
C ARG A 83 17.18 3.43 -16.90
N THR A 84 17.06 4.32 -17.88
CA THR A 84 18.15 5.19 -18.35
C THR A 84 18.11 6.59 -17.74
N GLY A 85 17.01 6.97 -17.11
CA GLY A 85 16.73 8.34 -16.65
C GLY A 85 16.05 9.21 -17.72
N GLY A 86 15.93 8.73 -18.96
CA GLY A 86 15.19 9.39 -20.05
C GLY A 86 13.80 8.81 -20.29
N PHE A 87 12.99 9.52 -21.06
CA PHE A 87 11.67 9.03 -21.49
C PHE A 87 11.74 7.71 -22.26
N GLU A 88 11.01 6.69 -21.79
CA GLU A 88 10.94 5.35 -22.39
C GLU A 88 9.49 4.95 -22.76
N GLY A 89 8.60 5.91 -23.01
CA GLY A 89 7.20 5.64 -23.34
C GLY A 89 6.23 5.62 -22.16
N ILE A 90 6.71 5.82 -20.92
CA ILE A 90 5.91 5.72 -19.70
C ILE A 90 6.10 6.95 -18.82
N GLY A 91 5.17 7.89 -18.93
CA GLY A 91 5.06 9.08 -18.08
C GLY A 91 3.89 9.00 -17.10
N PHE A 92 4.01 9.71 -15.98
CA PHE A 92 3.01 9.78 -14.92
C PHE A 92 2.64 11.22 -14.58
N ALA A 93 1.33 11.47 -14.44
CA ALA A 93 0.79 12.74 -13.98
C ALA A 93 -0.19 12.53 -12.81
N VAL A 94 -0.11 13.40 -11.79
CA VAL A 94 -1.11 13.44 -10.72
C VAL A 94 -2.42 14.00 -11.29
N PRO A 95 -3.58 13.36 -11.08
CA PRO A 95 -4.86 13.83 -11.62
C PRO A 95 -5.24 15.22 -11.13
N SER A 96 -5.83 16.05 -12.00
CA SER A 96 -6.25 17.41 -11.66
C SER A 96 -7.23 17.46 -10.49
N THR A 97 -8.12 16.47 -10.35
CA THR A 97 -9.08 16.39 -9.23
C THR A 97 -8.37 16.20 -7.90
N MET A 98 -7.28 15.43 -7.86
CA MET A 98 -6.45 15.25 -6.66
C MET A 98 -5.62 16.51 -6.38
N ALA A 99 -4.96 17.06 -7.40
CA ALA A 99 -4.15 18.26 -7.29
C ALA A 99 -4.96 19.46 -6.78
N ARG A 100 -6.21 19.64 -7.27
CA ARG A 100 -7.12 20.70 -6.83
C ARG A 100 -7.40 20.62 -5.33
N LYS A 101 -7.72 19.44 -4.80
CA LYS A 101 -8.01 19.28 -3.36
C LYS A 101 -6.81 19.64 -2.49
N VAL A 102 -5.62 19.20 -2.89
CA VAL A 102 -4.37 19.52 -2.19
C VAL A 102 -4.11 21.02 -2.24
N MET A 103 -4.21 21.63 -3.42
CA MET A 103 -4.04 23.07 -3.62
C MET A 103 -5.01 23.88 -2.75
N THR A 104 -6.30 23.54 -2.75
CA THR A 104 -7.32 24.21 -1.92
C THR A 104 -6.97 24.10 -0.43
N SER A 105 -6.62 22.90 0.07
CA SER A 105 -6.25 22.73 1.48
C SER A 105 -5.02 23.56 1.87
N LEU A 106 -4.02 23.65 0.99
CA LEU A 106 -2.81 24.44 1.23
C LEU A 106 -3.10 25.94 1.26
N ILE A 107 -3.92 26.44 0.33
CA ILE A 107 -4.32 27.85 0.28
C ILE A 107 -5.12 28.24 1.53
N GLU A 108 -6.06 27.40 1.94
CA GLU A 108 -6.97 27.71 3.05
C GLU A 108 -6.34 27.53 4.43
N ASN A 109 -5.52 26.48 4.62
CA ASN A 109 -5.07 26.05 5.95
C ASN A 109 -3.54 26.03 6.12
N GLY A 110 -2.78 26.36 5.07
CA GLY A 110 -1.32 26.26 5.06
C GLY A 110 -0.76 24.82 5.14
N THR A 111 -1.63 23.82 5.30
CA THR A 111 -1.27 22.41 5.48
C THR A 111 -2.28 21.50 4.82
N VAL A 112 -1.85 20.31 4.39
CA VAL A 112 -2.76 19.29 3.86
C VAL A 112 -3.31 18.45 5.02
N THR A 113 -4.59 18.62 5.32
CA THR A 113 -5.28 17.77 6.29
C THR A 113 -5.92 16.58 5.57
N ARG A 114 -5.73 15.38 6.11
CA ARG A 114 -6.26 14.14 5.53
C ARG A 114 -7.09 13.40 6.56
N GLY A 115 -8.20 12.83 6.10
CA GLY A 115 -8.97 11.86 6.85
C GLY A 115 -8.11 10.66 7.23
N TYR A 116 -8.40 10.10 8.40
CA TYR A 116 -7.62 9.01 8.98
C TYR A 116 -8.53 7.96 9.60
N LEU A 117 -8.41 6.72 9.14
CA LEU A 117 -9.19 5.61 9.66
C LEU A 117 -8.54 4.99 10.91
N GLY A 118 -7.20 5.05 11.04
CA GLY A 118 -6.49 4.41 12.14
C GLY A 118 -6.23 2.93 11.95
N VAL A 119 -5.92 2.52 10.71
CA VAL A 119 -5.55 1.14 10.37
C VAL A 119 -4.34 1.10 9.44
N SER A 120 -3.55 0.03 9.53
CA SER A 120 -2.69 -0.37 8.41
C SER A 120 -3.49 -1.31 7.49
N ILE A 121 -3.30 -1.14 6.18
CA ILE A 121 -3.98 -1.91 5.16
C ILE A 121 -2.98 -2.44 4.15
N GLN A 122 -3.27 -3.62 3.61
CA GLN A 122 -2.52 -4.27 2.54
C GLN A 122 -3.45 -4.81 1.46
N ASP A 123 -2.91 -5.04 0.27
CA ASP A 123 -3.63 -5.70 -0.81
C ASP A 123 -3.89 -7.17 -0.49
N VAL A 124 -4.95 -7.70 -1.09
CA VAL A 124 -5.35 -9.10 -1.01
C VAL A 124 -4.95 -9.75 -2.33
N ASP A 125 -3.87 -10.54 -2.32
CA ASP A 125 -3.51 -11.39 -3.46
C ASP A 125 -4.33 -12.69 -3.46
N GLU A 126 -4.12 -13.55 -4.47
CA GLU A 126 -4.84 -14.82 -4.60
C GLU A 126 -4.60 -15.78 -3.42
N ASN A 127 -3.39 -15.80 -2.87
CA ASN A 127 -3.03 -16.68 -1.78
C ASN A 127 -3.67 -16.22 -0.48
N ILE A 128 -3.65 -14.92 -0.21
CA ILE A 128 -4.37 -14.30 0.91
C ILE A 128 -5.86 -14.54 0.74
N ALA A 129 -6.43 -14.34 -0.45
CA ALA A 129 -7.84 -14.58 -0.70
C ALA A 129 -8.24 -16.02 -0.38
N LYS A 130 -7.48 -17.02 -0.87
CA LYS A 130 -7.68 -18.44 -0.55
C LYS A 130 -7.56 -18.71 0.95
N ALA A 131 -6.50 -18.23 1.59
CA ALA A 131 -6.28 -18.40 3.03
C ALA A 131 -7.38 -17.76 3.88
N MET A 132 -7.97 -16.67 3.40
CA MET A 132 -9.04 -15.93 4.08
C MET A 132 -10.45 -16.43 3.72
N GLY A 133 -10.59 -17.30 2.72
CA GLY A 133 -11.88 -17.80 2.25
C GLY A 133 -12.67 -16.75 1.47
N LEU A 134 -11.99 -15.84 0.80
CA LEU A 134 -12.60 -14.82 -0.06
C LEU A 134 -12.88 -15.41 -1.43
N GLN A 135 -13.99 -15.01 -2.04
CA GLN A 135 -14.35 -15.43 -3.39
C GLN A 135 -13.46 -14.80 -4.47
N LYS A 136 -12.91 -13.61 -4.20
CA LYS A 136 -12.09 -12.83 -5.12
C LYS A 136 -10.91 -12.19 -4.38
N PRO A 137 -9.75 -12.02 -5.04
CA PRO A 137 -8.61 -11.28 -4.50
C PRO A 137 -8.86 -9.76 -4.63
N GLU A 138 -9.88 -9.27 -3.93
CA GLU A 138 -10.26 -7.87 -3.94
C GLU A 138 -10.53 -7.39 -2.50
N GLY A 139 -10.31 -6.09 -2.28
CA GLY A 139 -10.49 -5.45 -0.99
C GLY A 139 -9.17 -5.04 -0.34
N ALA A 140 -9.26 -4.47 0.85
CA ALA A 140 -8.10 -4.05 1.63
C ALA A 140 -8.10 -4.79 2.97
N LEU A 141 -7.08 -5.62 3.19
CA LEU A 141 -6.92 -6.38 4.42
C LEU A 141 -6.35 -5.50 5.53
N VAL A 142 -7.05 -5.45 6.66
CA VAL A 142 -6.65 -4.72 7.86
C VAL A 142 -5.58 -5.51 8.62
N GLY A 143 -4.38 -4.94 8.68
CA GLY A 143 -3.26 -5.49 9.43
C GLY A 143 -3.31 -5.08 10.91
N THR A 144 -2.99 -3.83 11.20
CA THR A 144 -3.03 -3.23 12.53
C THR A 144 -4.23 -2.29 12.65
N VAL A 145 -4.86 -2.28 13.81
CA VAL A 145 -5.81 -1.24 14.20
C VAL A 145 -5.16 -0.41 15.30
N VAL A 146 -5.09 0.91 15.11
CA VAL A 146 -4.47 1.82 16.06
C VAL A 146 -5.36 1.95 17.29
N ALA A 147 -4.82 1.61 18.46
CA ALA A 147 -5.53 1.69 19.73
C ALA A 147 -6.02 3.13 19.98
N GLY A 148 -7.28 3.26 20.43
CA GLY A 148 -7.92 4.57 20.62
C GLY A 148 -8.24 5.34 19.33
N GLY A 149 -7.91 4.78 18.15
CA GLY A 149 -8.21 5.40 16.86
C GLY A 149 -9.67 5.18 16.39
N PRO A 150 -10.10 5.87 15.33
CA PRO A 150 -11.47 5.80 14.83
C PRO A 150 -11.95 4.38 14.50
N ALA A 151 -11.11 3.60 13.81
CA ALA A 151 -11.40 2.20 13.49
C ALA A 151 -11.55 1.31 14.73
N ALA A 152 -10.72 1.53 15.77
CA ALA A 152 -10.84 0.80 17.03
C ALA A 152 -12.17 1.11 17.72
N GLY A 153 -12.56 2.40 17.79
CA GLY A 153 -13.84 2.83 18.35
C GLY A 153 -15.05 2.25 17.60
N ALA A 154 -14.91 2.02 16.29
CA ALA A 154 -15.92 1.36 15.45
C ALA A 154 -15.86 -0.18 15.48
N GLY A 155 -14.92 -0.76 16.24
CA GLY A 155 -14.78 -2.21 16.41
C GLY A 155 -14.23 -2.95 15.18
N LEU A 156 -13.47 -2.26 14.32
CA LEU A 156 -12.64 -2.92 13.31
C LEU A 156 -11.51 -3.70 14.01
N LYS A 157 -11.08 -4.79 13.39
CA LYS A 157 -10.08 -5.71 13.94
C LYS A 157 -9.04 -6.09 12.89
N THR A 158 -7.85 -6.47 13.36
CA THR A 158 -6.84 -7.19 12.56
C THR A 158 -7.50 -8.40 11.91
N GLY A 159 -7.33 -8.56 10.60
CA GLY A 159 -7.92 -9.65 9.82
C GLY A 159 -9.27 -9.32 9.17
N ASP A 160 -9.84 -8.14 9.41
CA ASP A 160 -10.98 -7.66 8.64
C ASP A 160 -10.56 -7.35 7.20
N VAL A 161 -11.42 -7.64 6.22
CA VAL A 161 -11.21 -7.25 4.82
C VAL A 161 -12.24 -6.21 4.44
N ILE A 162 -11.80 -4.98 4.19
CA ILE A 162 -12.68 -3.90 3.74
C ILE A 162 -12.97 -4.10 2.25
N VAL A 163 -14.24 -4.29 1.92
CA VAL A 163 -14.73 -4.57 0.56
C VAL A 163 -15.57 -3.43 -0.01
N GLY A 164 -16.04 -2.51 0.84
CA GLY A 164 -16.79 -1.33 0.43
C GLY A 164 -16.49 -0.11 1.30
N PHE A 165 -16.51 1.07 0.69
CA PHE A 165 -16.31 2.36 1.35
C PHE A 165 -17.27 3.38 0.75
N ASN A 166 -18.18 3.92 1.57
CA ASN A 166 -19.26 4.83 1.17
C ASN A 166 -20.09 4.31 -0.02
N GLY A 167 -20.44 3.02 0.00
CA GLY A 167 -21.22 2.36 -1.05
C GLY A 167 -20.44 2.08 -2.35
N LYS A 168 -19.16 2.46 -2.43
CA LYS A 168 -18.28 2.12 -3.56
C LYS A 168 -17.46 0.88 -3.23
N LYS A 169 -17.30 0.00 -4.22
CA LYS A 169 -16.48 -1.20 -4.09
C LYS A 169 -15.01 -0.84 -3.90
N VAL A 170 -14.35 -1.48 -2.94
CA VAL A 170 -12.90 -1.36 -2.71
C VAL A 170 -12.19 -2.47 -3.45
N LYS A 171 -11.32 -2.10 -4.40
CA LYS A 171 -10.53 -3.07 -5.17
C LYS A 171 -9.22 -3.45 -4.50
N GLY A 172 -8.65 -2.54 -3.71
CA GLY A 172 -7.34 -2.69 -3.09
C GLY A 172 -7.06 -1.62 -2.04
N SER A 173 -5.92 -1.73 -1.40
CA SER A 173 -5.46 -0.86 -0.31
C SER A 173 -5.18 0.58 -0.76
N VAL A 174 -4.56 0.80 -1.94
CA VAL A 174 -4.27 2.16 -2.41
C VAL A 174 -5.53 2.95 -2.77
N PRO A 175 -6.48 2.42 -3.58
CA PRO A 175 -7.74 3.13 -3.83
C PRO A 175 -8.51 3.47 -2.54
N LEU A 176 -8.51 2.57 -1.55
CA LEU A 176 -9.10 2.83 -0.24
C LEU A 176 -8.36 3.95 0.50
N ARG A 177 -7.02 3.89 0.56
CA ARG A 177 -6.18 4.90 1.20
C ARG A 177 -6.45 6.29 0.62
N ASN A 178 -6.46 6.41 -0.71
CA ASN A 178 -6.72 7.66 -1.40
C ASN A 178 -8.14 8.17 -1.13
N SER A 179 -9.12 7.27 -1.12
CA SER A 179 -10.52 7.61 -0.82
C SER A 179 -10.68 8.16 0.61
N ILE A 180 -9.98 7.57 1.59
CA ILE A 180 -9.96 8.05 2.98
C ILE A 180 -9.26 9.41 3.08
N ALA A 181 -8.08 9.54 2.47
CA ALA A 181 -7.27 10.76 2.54
C ALA A 181 -7.91 11.97 1.82
N ALA A 182 -8.77 11.70 0.83
CA ALA A 182 -9.49 12.74 0.09
C ALA A 182 -10.69 13.33 0.86
N LEU A 183 -11.03 12.79 2.03
CA LEU A 183 -12.10 13.28 2.90
C LEU A 183 -11.52 14.07 4.06
N ALA A 184 -12.27 15.06 4.55
CA ALA A 184 -11.88 15.85 5.70
C ALA A 184 -11.99 15.02 7.00
N PRO A 185 -11.11 15.28 8.01
CA PRO A 185 -11.34 14.80 9.37
C PRO A 185 -12.75 15.15 9.87
N GLY A 186 -13.35 14.28 10.67
CA GLY A 186 -14.72 14.41 11.17
C GLY A 186 -15.80 13.88 10.21
N THR A 187 -15.48 13.68 8.92
CA THR A 187 -16.44 13.15 7.94
C THR A 187 -16.93 11.76 8.36
N ALA A 188 -18.25 11.60 8.43
CA ALA A 188 -18.88 10.30 8.66
C ALA A 188 -18.75 9.41 7.42
N VAL A 189 -18.29 8.18 7.61
CA VAL A 189 -18.08 7.20 6.55
C VAL A 189 -18.70 5.86 6.91
N LYS A 190 -19.04 5.11 5.86
CA LYS A 190 -19.64 3.77 5.94
C LYS A 190 -18.68 2.76 5.33
N ILE A 191 -18.41 1.68 6.07
CA ILE A 191 -17.47 0.63 5.69
C ILE A 191 -18.21 -0.70 5.63
N ASP A 192 -18.11 -1.37 4.49
CA ASP A 192 -18.52 -2.76 4.33
C ASP A 192 -17.28 -3.64 4.43
N LEU A 193 -17.29 -4.62 5.34
CA LEU A 193 -16.16 -5.49 5.60
C LEU A 193 -16.56 -6.96 5.72
N LEU A 194 -15.61 -7.85 5.52
CA LEU A 194 -15.71 -9.27 5.78
C LEU A 194 -14.86 -9.62 7.00
N ARG A 195 -15.44 -10.34 7.96
CA ARG A 195 -14.72 -10.92 9.11
C ARG A 195 -15.01 -12.40 9.17
N ASP A 196 -13.97 -13.23 9.06
CA ASP A 196 -14.11 -14.69 9.02
C ASP A 196 -15.13 -15.16 7.95
N GLY A 197 -15.12 -14.50 6.80
CA GLY A 197 -16.05 -14.76 5.68
C GLY A 197 -17.46 -14.19 5.86
N LYS A 198 -17.79 -13.58 7.00
CA LYS A 198 -19.12 -13.01 7.27
C LYS A 198 -19.15 -11.50 6.96
N PRO A 199 -20.17 -11.01 6.23
CA PRO A 199 -20.33 -9.58 5.97
C PRO A 199 -20.75 -8.83 7.24
N LEU A 200 -20.10 -7.69 7.44
CA LEU A 200 -20.36 -6.73 8.51
C LEU A 200 -20.31 -5.32 7.93
N GLN A 201 -21.03 -4.41 8.58
CA GLN A 201 -21.03 -3.00 8.23
C GLN A 201 -20.72 -2.15 9.45
N ARG A 202 -19.92 -1.11 9.27
CA ARG A 202 -19.52 -0.17 10.33
C ARG A 202 -19.64 1.26 9.84
N SER A 203 -20.06 2.15 10.72
CA SER A 203 -20.10 3.58 10.48
C SER A 203 -19.22 4.27 11.51
N LEU A 204 -18.43 5.25 11.09
CA LEU A 204 -17.56 6.02 11.98
C LEU A 204 -17.21 7.39 11.38
N SER A 205 -16.70 8.29 12.21
CA SER A 205 -16.13 9.55 11.74
C SER A 205 -14.62 9.42 11.56
N LEU A 206 -14.08 9.92 10.46
CA LEU A 206 -12.64 9.91 10.22
C LEU A 206 -11.90 10.80 11.24
N GLY A 207 -10.74 10.37 11.67
CA GLY A 207 -9.81 11.19 12.46
C GLY A 207 -8.94 12.08 11.57
N ARG A 208 -8.02 12.80 12.21
CA ARG A 208 -6.94 13.53 11.53
C ARG A 208 -5.68 12.66 11.47
N GLN A 209 -5.05 12.56 10.31
CA GLN A 209 -3.81 11.80 10.17
C GLN A 209 -2.68 12.48 10.96
N PRO A 210 -1.93 11.75 11.82
CA PRO A 210 -0.72 12.27 12.45
C PRO A 210 0.36 12.59 11.40
N SER A 211 1.18 13.63 11.63
CA SER A 211 2.33 13.94 10.78
C SER A 211 3.40 12.84 10.89
N ALA A 212 3.97 12.44 9.75
CA ALA A 212 4.89 11.32 9.65
C ALA A 212 6.30 11.71 10.11
N GLU A 213 6.74 11.19 11.27
CA GLU A 213 8.16 10.99 11.57
C GLU A 213 8.42 9.50 11.74
N ALA A 214 9.47 9.04 11.04
CA ALA A 214 10.19 7.77 11.15
C ALA A 214 9.57 6.48 10.56
N ALA A 215 10.16 6.02 9.45
CA ALA A 215 10.39 4.59 9.20
C ALA A 215 11.53 4.38 8.18
N GLY A 216 12.77 4.25 8.66
CA GLY A 216 13.96 3.98 7.82
C GLY A 216 14.12 2.50 7.46
N GLU A 217 14.56 2.19 6.25
CA GLU A 217 14.77 0.84 5.70
C GLU A 217 15.93 0.05 6.34
N ALA A 218 15.94 -1.28 6.19
CA ALA A 218 17.01 -2.15 6.69
C ALA A 218 17.47 -3.17 5.63
N VAL A 219 18.78 -3.43 5.63
CA VAL A 219 19.57 -4.19 4.66
C VAL A 219 19.77 -5.66 5.10
N SER A 220 19.87 -6.55 4.12
CA SER A 220 19.84 -8.02 4.18
C SER A 220 21.11 -8.72 4.68
N ALA A 221 20.94 -9.92 5.26
CA ALA A 221 22.00 -10.94 5.41
C ALA A 221 21.39 -12.38 5.37
N LYS A 222 22.00 -13.27 4.56
CA LYS A 222 21.64 -14.70 4.31
C LYS A 222 21.68 -15.58 5.57
N PRO A 223 20.83 -16.63 5.64
CA PRO A 223 21.37 -18.00 5.79
C PRO A 223 20.49 -19.15 5.24
N ALA A 224 20.92 -20.39 5.53
CA ALA A 224 20.62 -21.66 4.88
C ALA A 224 19.35 -22.43 5.33
N ASN A 225 18.88 -23.24 4.36
CA ASN A 225 18.02 -24.44 4.36
C ASN A 225 17.05 -24.68 5.52
N SER A 226 15.77 -24.40 5.24
CA SER A 226 14.63 -25.16 5.75
C SER A 226 13.70 -25.52 4.58
N SER A 227 12.92 -26.58 4.70
CA SER A 227 11.87 -26.97 3.73
C SER A 227 10.78 -25.90 3.55
N LEU A 228 10.76 -24.86 4.39
CA LEU A 228 9.78 -23.77 4.38
C LEU A 228 10.24 -22.55 3.55
N GLY A 229 11.50 -22.53 3.10
CA GLY A 229 12.07 -21.34 2.46
C GLY A 229 12.52 -20.25 3.44
N PHE A 230 12.32 -20.42 4.74
CA PHE A 230 12.75 -19.49 5.80
C PHE A 230 13.00 -20.22 7.12
N SER A 231 13.85 -19.68 7.99
CA SER A 231 14.11 -20.24 9.31
C SER A 231 13.62 -19.28 10.40
N ALA A 232 13.14 -19.85 11.50
CA ALA A 232 12.67 -19.10 12.66
C ALA A 232 13.23 -19.69 13.95
N SER A 233 13.19 -18.90 15.02
CA SER A 233 13.69 -19.30 16.34
C SER A 233 12.90 -18.60 17.44
N ALA A 234 13.03 -19.08 18.68
CA ALA A 234 12.60 -18.31 19.84
C ALA A 234 13.32 -16.95 19.88
N LEU A 235 12.59 -15.88 20.19
CA LEU A 235 13.13 -14.55 20.43
C LEU A 235 13.74 -14.50 21.83
N THR A 236 15.07 -14.53 21.88
CA THR A 236 15.83 -14.28 23.12
C THR A 236 16.04 -12.78 23.33
N LEU A 237 16.34 -12.36 24.57
CA LEU A 237 16.64 -10.96 24.88
C LEU A 237 17.84 -10.42 24.08
N GLU A 238 18.88 -11.23 23.93
CA GLU A 238 20.06 -10.89 23.13
C GLU A 238 19.68 -10.68 21.66
N ARG A 239 18.85 -11.57 21.10
CA ARG A 239 18.40 -11.46 19.71
C ARG A 239 17.47 -10.27 19.50
N ALA A 240 16.57 -10.00 20.44
CA ALA A 240 15.71 -8.81 20.42
C ALA A 240 16.54 -7.52 20.36
N ARG A 241 17.61 -7.41 21.18
CA ARG A 241 18.54 -6.28 21.12
C ARG A 241 19.25 -6.18 19.77
N SER A 242 19.77 -7.29 19.24
CA SER A 242 20.49 -7.30 17.95
C SER A 242 19.62 -6.91 16.75
N LEU A 243 18.30 -7.08 16.86
CA LEU A 243 17.33 -6.78 15.80
C LEU A 243 16.57 -5.46 16.03
N GLY A 244 16.87 -4.73 17.11
CA GLY A 244 16.15 -3.49 17.46
C GLY A 244 14.67 -3.73 17.80
N ILE A 245 14.33 -4.92 18.32
CA ILE A 245 12.97 -5.32 18.67
C ILE A 245 12.77 -5.13 20.17
N SER A 246 11.65 -4.53 20.58
CA SER A 246 11.30 -4.41 21.99
C SER A 246 11.23 -5.79 22.64
N PRO A 247 11.93 -6.02 23.78
CA PRO A 247 12.06 -7.33 24.37
C PRO A 247 10.69 -7.87 24.80
N THR A 248 10.21 -8.87 24.05
CA THR A 248 9.03 -9.66 24.39
C THR A 248 9.44 -11.12 24.39
N ALA A 249 9.62 -11.70 25.58
CA ALA A 249 10.06 -13.08 25.74
C ALA A 249 9.03 -14.06 25.13
N GLY A 250 9.51 -15.17 24.57
CA GLY A 250 8.67 -16.28 24.10
C GLY A 250 8.18 -16.18 22.65
N LYS A 251 8.17 -15.00 22.04
CA LYS A 251 7.76 -14.83 20.64
C LYS A 251 8.70 -15.54 19.66
N VAL A 252 8.22 -15.80 18.45
CA VAL A 252 8.99 -16.47 17.40
C VAL A 252 9.45 -15.44 16.37
N VAL A 253 10.73 -15.46 16.00
CA VAL A 253 11.33 -14.51 15.07
C VAL A 253 11.93 -15.22 13.87
N VAL A 254 11.69 -14.66 12.68
CA VAL A 254 12.32 -15.10 11.43
C VAL A 254 13.80 -14.70 11.46
N THR A 255 14.67 -15.69 11.41
CA THR A 255 16.14 -15.51 11.41
C THR A 255 16.72 -15.46 10.00
N ALA A 256 15.99 -15.98 9.02
CA ALA A 256 16.48 -16.31 7.71
C ALA A 256 15.34 -16.38 6.70
N VAL A 257 15.52 -15.87 5.49
CA VAL A 257 14.60 -16.14 4.37
C VAL A 257 15.44 -16.40 3.13
N LEU A 258 15.19 -17.50 2.42
CA LEU A 258 15.87 -17.84 1.18
C LEU A 258 15.29 -16.99 0.04
N GLU A 259 16.13 -16.22 -0.65
CA GLU A 259 15.69 -15.30 -1.72
C GLU A 259 14.97 -16.00 -2.87
N SER A 260 15.29 -17.27 -3.13
CA SER A 260 14.63 -18.09 -4.14
C SER A 260 13.31 -18.72 -3.68
N SER A 261 12.88 -18.49 -2.44
CA SER A 261 11.68 -19.11 -1.88
C SER A 261 10.41 -18.30 -2.12
N ASN A 262 9.27 -19.00 -2.11
CA ASN A 262 7.96 -18.34 -2.13
C ASN A 262 7.74 -17.45 -0.88
N ALA A 263 8.39 -17.76 0.25
CA ALA A 263 8.36 -16.91 1.44
C ALA A 263 9.00 -15.53 1.18
N TRP A 264 10.14 -15.51 0.47
CA TRP A 264 10.77 -14.25 0.06
C TRP A 264 9.91 -13.50 -0.95
N GLY A 265 9.38 -14.20 -1.96
CA GLY A 265 8.48 -13.65 -2.97
C GLY A 265 7.22 -13.02 -2.36
N ALA A 266 6.66 -13.62 -1.31
CA ALA A 266 5.52 -13.10 -0.57
C ALA A 266 5.86 -11.90 0.33
N GLY A 267 7.15 -11.56 0.51
CA GLY A 267 7.58 -10.39 1.28
C GLY A 267 8.00 -10.67 2.72
N LEU A 268 8.10 -11.93 3.15
CA LEU A 268 8.63 -12.31 4.46
C LEU A 268 10.11 -11.90 4.55
N ARG A 269 10.54 -11.34 5.69
CA ARG A 269 11.93 -10.90 5.88
C ARG A 269 12.45 -11.31 7.24
N ARG A 270 13.78 -11.34 7.36
CA ARG A 270 14.48 -11.50 8.64
C ARG A 270 14.05 -10.39 9.60
N GLY A 271 13.81 -10.77 10.85
CA GLY A 271 13.33 -9.88 11.91
C GLY A 271 11.82 -9.83 12.07
N ASP A 272 11.05 -10.43 11.15
CA ASP A 272 9.60 -10.57 11.33
C ASP A 272 9.28 -11.43 12.54
N LEU A 273 8.38 -10.95 13.39
CA LEU A 273 7.86 -11.72 14.53
C LEU A 273 6.61 -12.48 14.09
N ILE A 274 6.63 -13.81 14.17
CA ILE A 274 5.47 -14.64 13.84
C ILE A 274 4.48 -14.58 15.01
N LEU A 275 3.26 -14.11 14.72
CA LEU A 275 2.17 -14.01 15.69
C LEU A 275 1.14 -15.13 15.52
N ALA A 276 0.89 -15.59 14.30
CA ALA A 276 -0.03 -16.68 14.02
C ALA A 276 0.35 -17.47 12.77
N ILE A 277 -0.02 -18.75 12.74
CA ILE A 277 0.11 -19.66 11.60
C ILE A 277 -1.25 -20.29 11.32
N ASN A 278 -1.73 -20.21 10.08
CA ASN A 278 -3.02 -20.75 9.64
C ASN A 278 -4.16 -20.33 10.57
N ARG A 279 -4.18 -19.03 10.92
CA ARG A 279 -5.13 -18.37 11.84
C ARG A 279 -5.05 -18.82 13.31
N LYS A 280 -4.10 -19.68 13.68
CA LYS A 280 -3.87 -20.08 15.08
C LYS A 280 -2.74 -19.25 15.68
N PRO A 281 -2.96 -18.57 16.84
CA PRO A 281 -1.91 -17.84 17.53
C PRO A 281 -0.70 -18.72 17.86
N VAL A 282 0.49 -18.12 17.77
CA VAL A 282 1.76 -18.76 18.12
C VAL A 282 2.44 -17.93 19.20
N GLU A 283 2.43 -18.44 20.42
CA GLU A 283 2.98 -17.75 21.60
C GLU A 283 4.36 -18.27 22.03
N SER A 284 4.80 -19.39 21.44
CA SER A 284 6.07 -20.03 21.77
C SER A 284 6.69 -20.74 20.57
N PHE A 285 8.01 -20.98 20.64
CA PHE A 285 8.71 -21.74 19.61
C PHE A 285 8.27 -23.21 19.54
N THR A 286 7.82 -23.77 20.66
CA THR A 286 7.19 -25.11 20.69
C THR A 286 5.88 -25.10 19.91
N GLY A 287 5.03 -24.08 20.13
CA GLY A 287 3.80 -23.89 19.38
C GLY A 287 4.04 -23.69 17.88
N TYR A 288 5.08 -22.93 17.53
CA TYR A 288 5.54 -22.78 16.14
C TYR A 288 5.91 -24.13 15.52
N THR A 289 6.78 -24.89 16.18
CA THR A 289 7.26 -26.19 15.68
C THR A 289 6.09 -27.15 15.45
N ALA A 290 5.14 -27.20 16.39
CA ALA A 290 3.93 -28.01 16.25
C ALA A 290 3.01 -27.54 15.11
N ALA A 291 2.93 -26.23 14.87
CA ALA A 291 2.11 -25.67 13.80
C ALA A 291 2.69 -25.92 12.41
N VAL A 292 4.03 -25.92 12.26
CA VAL A 292 4.69 -26.12 10.96
C VAL A 292 5.00 -27.58 10.63
N SER A 293 5.12 -28.47 11.63
CA SER A 293 5.47 -29.87 11.43
C SER A 293 4.41 -30.67 10.64
N GLY A 294 3.16 -30.21 10.67
CA GLY A 294 2.05 -30.83 9.93
C GLY A 294 1.88 -30.35 8.49
N ILE A 295 2.65 -29.35 8.04
CA ILE A 295 2.43 -28.69 6.75
C ILE A 295 3.26 -29.35 5.66
N LYS A 296 2.60 -29.79 4.60
CA LYS A 296 3.24 -30.52 3.50
C LYS A 296 3.72 -29.57 2.39
N LYS A 297 4.70 -30.03 1.61
CA LYS A 297 5.10 -29.36 0.37
C LYS A 297 3.89 -29.19 -0.55
N GLY A 298 3.72 -28.00 -1.11
CA GLY A 298 2.57 -27.60 -1.93
C GLY A 298 1.41 -26.99 -1.14
N GLU A 299 1.34 -27.19 0.18
CA GLU A 299 0.27 -26.58 0.99
C GLU A 299 0.49 -25.08 1.20
N LEU A 300 -0.62 -24.36 1.34
CA LEU A 300 -0.62 -22.92 1.58
C LEU A 300 -0.31 -22.64 3.05
N LEU A 301 0.78 -21.91 3.29
CA LEU A 301 1.14 -21.37 4.59
C LEU A 301 0.59 -19.95 4.71
N PHE A 302 -0.20 -19.69 5.75
CA PHE A 302 -0.72 -18.36 6.06
C PHE A 302 -0.15 -17.84 7.38
N LEU A 303 0.59 -16.74 7.33
CA LEU A 303 1.27 -16.14 8.47
C LEU A 303 0.64 -14.79 8.81
N LEU A 304 0.47 -14.51 10.10
CA LEU A 304 0.38 -13.16 10.63
C LEU A 304 1.71 -12.86 11.30
N VAL A 305 2.38 -11.80 10.86
CA VAL A 305 3.64 -11.35 11.46
C VAL A 305 3.54 -9.92 11.96
N GLU A 306 4.46 -9.53 12.84
CA GLU A 306 4.68 -8.16 13.26
C GLU A 306 6.06 -7.69 12.77
N ARG A 307 6.07 -6.59 12.02
CA ARG A 307 7.28 -5.91 11.55
C ARG A 307 7.20 -4.45 11.99
N ARG A 308 8.07 -4.04 12.92
CA ARG A 308 8.14 -2.66 13.43
C ARG A 308 6.78 -2.13 13.91
N GLY A 309 6.06 -2.94 14.69
CA GLY A 309 4.73 -2.62 15.21
C GLY A 309 3.57 -2.75 14.21
N ASN A 310 3.84 -2.98 12.92
CA ASN A 310 2.82 -3.25 11.92
C ASN A 310 2.56 -4.75 11.80
N LYS A 311 1.30 -5.15 11.88
CA LYS A 311 0.86 -6.51 11.63
C LYS A 311 0.63 -6.70 10.14
N ILE A 312 1.23 -7.72 9.57
CA ILE A 312 1.24 -8.00 8.12
C ILE A 312 0.87 -9.46 7.91
N TYR A 313 0.02 -9.73 6.93
CA TYR A 313 -0.31 -11.08 6.51
C TYR A 313 0.52 -11.50 5.31
N PHE A 314 1.03 -12.73 5.34
CA PHE A 314 1.71 -13.37 4.23
C PHE A 314 1.07 -14.71 3.92
N ALA A 315 0.90 -15.03 2.64
CA ALA A 315 0.35 -16.30 2.19
C ALA A 315 1.16 -16.85 1.02
N PHE A 316 1.69 -18.06 1.14
CA PHE A 316 2.50 -18.69 0.08
C PHE A 316 2.48 -20.21 0.17
N ASN A 317 2.60 -20.89 -0.97
CA ASN A 317 2.74 -22.34 -1.01
C ASN A 317 4.18 -22.76 -0.69
N LEU A 318 4.33 -23.89 0.01
CA LEU A 318 5.63 -24.51 0.34
C LEU A 318 6.23 -25.33 -0.81
#